data_AF-A0A523TXF2-F1
#
_entry.id   AF-A0A523TXF2-F1
#
_cell.length_a   1.000
_cell.length_b   1.000
_cell.length_c   1.000
_cell.angle_alpha   90.00
_cell.angle_beta   90.00
_cell.angle_gamma   90.00
#
_symmetry.space_group_name_H-M   'P 1'
#
loop_
_entity.id
_entity.type
_entity.pdbx_description
1 polymer ?
#
loop_
_entity_poly.entity_id
_entity_poly.type
_entity_poly.pdbx_seq_one_letter_code
_entity_poly.pdbx_strand_id
1 'polypeptide(L)'
;MKQTYTRLLHKTAQYITIHLFLTLASMPILVAWGLPLSRLSLFGNFFFSPVLFLFLLLSSAVFFFEIMHVPHGFIAWLLEKLTFLWKWILPLHGSDTLYGFSKPPLWLLFTLAIIPFALIAHPRMRSSKYRIIGLAVLLILSMMIIQSASRQQSACTHIPCYGGELTLLYQNGKTVLIDPGYIGRRISAPSWVAYTLTPELIAKTGRLTIDHLITLKPGIMTFEAIRTLGETISIRNFYAPYMYGELTGPLRVAWGKLYGVLQQQETKLHRIYEEQPLELVEGTITLSMSSHGKKTYREITYPHVHIRGFIDDEPVNL
;
A
#
# COMPACT_ATOMS: atom_id res chain seq x y z
N MET A 1 24.78 -1.94 39.85
CA MET A 1 23.40 -1.80 39.30
C MET A 1 23.07 -0.38 38.80
N LYS A 2 23.20 0.70 39.60
CA LYS A 2 22.87 2.08 39.16
C LYS A 2 23.60 2.55 37.88
N GLN A 3 24.88 2.19 37.71
CA GLN A 3 25.66 2.58 36.53
C GLN A 3 25.23 1.84 35.24
N THR A 4 24.87 0.56 35.34
CA THR A 4 24.38 -0.21 34.19
C THR A 4 23.05 0.32 33.69
N TYR A 5 22.15 0.67 34.63
CA TYR A 5 20.84 1.23 34.34
C TYR A 5 20.94 2.58 33.61
N THR A 6 21.79 3.50 34.09
CA THR A 6 21.99 4.81 33.46
C THR A 6 22.58 4.71 32.06
N ARG A 7 23.51 3.78 31.83
CA ARG A 7 24.05 3.49 30.48
C ARG A 7 22.98 2.94 29.53
N LEU A 8 22.14 2.03 30.00
CA LEU A 8 21.05 1.46 29.20
C LEU A 8 20.06 2.56 28.80
N LEU A 9 19.62 3.38 29.76
CA LEU A 9 18.72 4.51 29.49
C LEU A 9 19.31 5.49 28.47
N HIS A 10 20.60 5.80 28.58
CA HIS A 10 21.26 6.70 27.63
C HIS A 10 21.29 6.11 26.21
N LYS A 11 21.63 4.83 26.06
CA LYS A 11 21.61 4.12 24.77
C LYS A 11 20.20 4.08 24.17
N THR A 12 19.19 3.77 24.98
CA THR A 12 17.79 3.76 24.54
C THR A 12 17.34 5.17 24.11
N ALA A 13 17.69 6.21 24.86
CA ALA A 13 17.36 7.59 24.50
C ALA A 13 18.04 8.02 23.20
N GLN A 14 19.30 7.65 23.00
CA GLN A 14 20.03 7.91 21.76
C GLN A 14 19.40 7.17 20.57
N TYR A 15 19.04 5.89 20.75
CA TYR A 15 18.33 5.11 19.74
C TYR A 15 17.01 5.79 19.34
N ILE A 16 16.16 6.14 20.30
CA ILE A 16 14.87 6.82 20.05
C ILE A 16 15.10 8.13 19.31
N THR A 17 16.12 8.91 19.71
CA THR A 17 16.45 10.19 19.06
C THR A 17 16.82 9.98 17.58
N ILE A 18 17.72 9.03 17.30
CA ILE A 18 18.14 8.70 15.92
C ILE A 18 16.92 8.22 15.11
N HIS A 19 16.07 7.39 15.70
CA HIS A 19 14.92 6.83 15.01
C HIS A 19 13.87 7.88 14.65
N LEU A 20 13.50 8.74 15.60
CA LEU A 20 12.60 9.86 15.35
C LEU A 20 13.15 10.79 14.27
N PHE A 21 14.45 11.10 14.34
CA PHE A 21 15.12 11.93 13.34
C PHE A 21 15.06 11.31 11.95
N LEU A 22 15.46 10.04 11.80
CA LEU A 22 15.43 9.33 10.52
C LEU A 22 14.00 9.22 9.97
N THR A 23 13.02 8.97 10.82
CA THR A 23 11.60 8.91 10.43
C THR A 23 11.14 10.26 9.88
N LEU A 24 11.43 11.36 10.60
CA LEU A 24 11.10 12.71 10.15
C LEU A 24 11.83 13.12 8.87
N ALA A 25 13.12 12.78 8.74
CA ALA A 25 13.92 13.12 7.57
C ALA A 25 13.50 12.33 6.32
N SER A 26 13.04 11.08 6.50
CA SER A 26 12.57 10.23 5.40
C SER A 26 11.08 10.42 5.04
N MET A 27 10.26 10.90 5.99
CA MET A 27 8.83 11.13 5.79
C MET A 27 8.51 11.92 4.51
N PRO A 28 9.22 13.02 4.18
CA PRO A 28 8.98 13.75 2.93
C PRO A 28 9.10 12.89 1.67
N ILE A 29 10.09 11.99 1.63
CA ILE A 29 10.32 11.09 0.50
C ILE A 29 9.21 10.04 0.44
N LEU A 30 8.89 9.42 1.57
CA LEU A 30 7.84 8.41 1.67
C LEU A 30 6.49 8.95 1.23
N VAL A 31 6.12 10.14 1.71
CA VAL A 31 4.86 10.82 1.35
C VAL A 31 4.86 11.29 -0.10
N ALA A 32 5.98 11.83 -0.61
CA ALA A 32 6.09 12.23 -2.01
C ALA A 32 5.89 11.05 -2.99
N TRP A 33 6.34 9.87 -2.57
CA TRP A 33 6.22 8.62 -3.33
C TRP A 33 4.89 7.91 -3.11
N GLY A 34 4.04 8.36 -2.18
CA GLY A 34 2.78 7.68 -1.87
C GLY A 34 2.97 6.37 -1.11
N LEU A 35 4.07 6.21 -0.37
CA LEU A 35 4.27 5.06 0.50
C LEU A 35 3.54 5.28 1.83
N PRO A 36 2.74 4.30 2.30
CA PRO A 36 2.05 4.45 3.57
C PRO A 36 3.03 4.38 4.74
N LEU A 37 2.75 5.13 5.80
CA LEU A 37 3.51 5.08 7.04
C LEU A 37 2.87 4.09 8.01
N SER A 38 3.64 3.14 8.52
CA SER A 38 3.17 2.26 9.59
C SER A 38 3.18 2.99 10.94
N ARG A 39 2.06 2.94 11.68
CA ARG A 39 1.98 3.38 13.08
C ARG A 39 2.97 2.63 13.97
N LEU A 40 3.31 1.41 13.58
CA LEU A 40 4.24 0.54 14.28
C LEU A 40 5.68 0.71 13.80
N SER A 41 5.98 1.57 12.82
CA SER A 41 7.34 1.72 12.27
C SER A 41 8.43 1.92 13.33
N LEU A 42 8.17 2.72 14.37
CA LEU A 42 9.12 2.95 15.46
C LEU A 42 9.40 1.68 16.28
N PHE A 43 8.35 0.92 16.60
CA PHE A 43 8.47 -0.36 17.31
C PHE A 43 9.05 -1.44 16.40
N GLY A 44 8.56 -1.51 15.17
CA GLY A 44 9.00 -2.42 14.12
C GLY A 44 10.49 -2.32 13.93
N ASN A 45 11.05 -1.12 13.72
CA ASN A 45 12.49 -0.96 13.55
C ASN A 45 13.31 -1.29 14.80
N PHE A 46 12.76 -1.04 16.00
CA PHE A 46 13.40 -1.40 17.27
C PHE A 46 13.52 -2.92 17.46
N PHE A 47 12.48 -3.67 17.13
CA PHE A 47 12.50 -5.14 17.21
C PHE A 47 13.15 -5.79 15.98
N PHE A 48 12.98 -5.20 14.81
CA PHE A 48 13.47 -5.74 13.54
C PHE A 48 14.97 -5.65 13.44
N SER A 49 15.60 -4.54 13.87
CA SER A 49 17.05 -4.39 13.70
C SER A 49 17.87 -5.47 14.43
N PRO A 50 17.59 -5.82 15.70
CA PRO A 50 18.26 -6.93 16.38
C PRO A 50 17.98 -8.29 15.74
N VAL A 51 16.73 -8.53 15.32
CA VAL A 51 16.34 -9.80 14.68
C VAL A 51 17.04 -9.95 13.33
N LEU A 52 17.07 -8.90 12.51
CA LEU A 52 17.76 -8.86 11.22
C LEU A 52 19.26 -9.04 11.41
N PHE A 53 19.86 -8.37 12.40
CA PHE A 53 21.27 -8.56 12.73
C PHE A 53 21.57 -10.01 13.10
N LEU A 54 20.77 -10.61 13.98
CA LEU A 54 20.92 -12.01 14.37
C LEU A 54 20.74 -12.95 13.18
N PHE A 55 19.74 -12.68 12.34
CA PHE A 55 19.51 -13.43 11.11
C PHE A 55 20.73 -13.39 10.18
N LEU A 56 21.25 -12.19 9.87
CA LEU A 56 22.42 -12.02 9.02
C LEU A 56 23.68 -12.65 9.63
N LEU A 57 23.85 -12.54 10.95
CA LEU A 57 24.97 -13.16 11.65
C LEU A 57 24.91 -14.69 11.53
N LEU A 58 23.75 -15.30 11.79
CA LEU A 58 23.57 -16.74 11.69
C LEU A 58 23.71 -17.23 10.24
N SER A 59 23.12 -16.53 9.27
CA SER A 59 23.28 -16.85 7.84
C SER A 59 24.73 -16.77 7.40
N SER A 60 25.47 -15.73 7.83
CA SER A 60 26.89 -15.60 7.53
C SER A 60 27.71 -16.71 8.20
N ALA A 61 27.39 -17.07 9.45
CA ALA A 61 28.07 -18.15 10.17
C ALA A 61 27.86 -19.51 9.49
N VAL A 62 26.64 -19.83 9.05
CA VAL A 62 26.35 -21.04 8.24
C VAL A 62 27.22 -21.05 6.98
N PHE A 63 27.27 -19.93 6.25
CA PHE A 63 28.07 -19.81 5.03
C PHE A 63 29.57 -20.06 5.28
N PHE A 64 30.16 -19.46 6.32
CA PHE A 64 31.58 -19.66 6.63
C PHE A 64 31.88 -21.07 7.15
N PHE A 65 30.98 -21.67 7.93
CA PHE A 65 31.17 -23.04 8.41
C PHE A 65 31.09 -24.05 7.28
N GLU A 66 30.20 -23.82 6.31
CA GLU A 66 30.13 -24.62 5.10
C GLU A 66 31.44 -24.57 4.31
N ILE A 67 32.02 -23.38 4.12
CA ILE A 67 33.33 -23.22 3.45
C ILE A 67 34.44 -23.99 4.19
N MET A 68 34.43 -23.95 5.52
CA MET A 68 35.42 -24.65 6.35
C MET A 68 35.12 -26.15 6.55
N HIS A 69 34.04 -26.67 5.95
CA HIS A 69 33.57 -28.05 6.15
C HIS A 69 33.32 -28.39 7.64
N VAL A 70 32.93 -27.39 8.44
CA VAL A 70 32.57 -27.56 9.86
C VAL A 70 31.08 -27.87 9.95
N PRO A 71 30.65 -28.89 10.73
CA PRO A 71 29.24 -29.19 10.90
C PRO A 71 28.51 -28.00 11.53
N HIS A 72 27.48 -27.51 10.84
CA HIS A 72 26.75 -26.28 11.19
C HIS A 72 25.27 -26.50 11.51
N GLY A 73 24.84 -27.76 11.72
CA GLY A 73 23.44 -28.14 11.90
C GLY A 73 22.71 -27.39 13.02
N PHE A 74 23.40 -27.11 14.14
CA PHE A 74 22.82 -26.32 15.24
C PHE A 74 22.54 -24.85 14.83
N ILE A 75 23.45 -24.23 14.06
CA ILE A 75 23.28 -22.84 13.60
C ILE A 75 22.14 -22.76 12.58
N ALA A 76 22.07 -23.72 11.66
CA ALA A 76 20.99 -23.83 10.69
C ALA A 76 19.63 -23.98 11.40
N TRP A 77 19.53 -24.86 12.40
CA TRP A 77 18.33 -25.01 13.22
C TRP A 77 17.93 -23.70 13.90
N LEU A 78 18.88 -22.96 14.47
CA LEU A 78 18.60 -21.67 15.12
C LEU A 78 18.09 -20.63 14.11
N LEU A 79 18.67 -20.59 12.91
CA LEU A 79 18.24 -19.72 11.82
C LEU A 79 16.80 -20.07 11.37
N GLU A 80 16.46 -21.35 11.28
CA GLU A 80 15.10 -21.80 10.97
C GLU A 80 14.11 -21.36 12.06
N LYS A 81 14.45 -21.50 13.35
CA LYS A 81 13.59 -21.04 14.45
C LYS A 81 13.41 -19.52 14.45
N LEU A 82 14.48 -18.77 14.18
CA LEU A 82 14.40 -17.32 14.04
C LEU A 82 13.49 -16.93 12.87
N THR A 83 13.62 -17.62 11.73
CA THR A 83 12.80 -17.40 10.53
C THR A 83 11.34 -17.75 10.78
N PHE A 84 11.07 -18.85 11.48
CA PHE A 84 9.72 -19.25 11.87
C PHE A 84 9.08 -18.21 12.79
N LEU A 85 9.79 -17.78 13.83
CA LEU A 85 9.32 -16.73 14.74
C LEU A 85 9.02 -15.44 13.96
N TRP A 86 9.90 -15.06 13.03
CA TRP A 86 9.71 -13.89 12.20
C TRP A 86 8.45 -13.99 11.32
N LYS A 87 8.27 -15.13 10.62
CA LYS A 87 7.08 -15.42 9.81
C LYS A 87 5.79 -15.45 10.64
N TRP A 88 5.87 -15.81 11.92
CA TRP A 88 4.74 -15.79 12.83
C TRP A 88 4.38 -14.37 13.31
N ILE A 89 5.37 -13.50 13.48
CA ILE A 89 5.16 -12.10 13.91
C ILE A 89 4.68 -11.21 12.74
N LEU A 90 5.14 -11.47 11.52
CA LEU A 90 4.88 -10.60 10.36
C LEU A 90 3.38 -10.41 10.06
N PRO A 91 2.51 -11.45 10.11
CA PRO A 91 1.07 -11.32 9.92
C PRO A 91 0.34 -10.50 10.99
N LEU A 92 0.95 -10.26 12.16
CA LEU A 92 0.36 -9.43 13.22
C LEU A 92 0.22 -7.96 12.78
N HIS A 93 0.90 -7.56 11.71
CA HIS A 93 0.75 -6.24 11.10
C HIS A 93 -0.42 -6.26 10.11
N GLY A 94 -1.63 -5.99 10.61
CA GLY A 94 -2.79 -5.77 9.75
C GLY A 94 -2.63 -4.51 8.89
N SER A 95 -3.33 -4.47 7.75
CA SER A 95 -3.40 -3.28 6.86
C SER A 95 -3.89 -2.03 7.59
N ASP A 96 -4.66 -2.18 8.66
CA ASP A 96 -5.19 -1.09 9.48
C ASP A 96 -4.11 -0.31 10.25
N THR A 97 -2.90 -0.87 10.35
CA THR A 97 -1.76 -0.21 11.00
C THR A 97 -1.07 0.81 10.10
N LEU A 98 -1.39 0.81 8.81
CA LEU A 98 -0.82 1.71 7.81
C LEU A 98 -1.65 2.99 7.69
N TYR A 99 -0.98 4.11 7.43
CA TYR A 99 -1.59 5.41 7.16
C TYR A 99 -1.13 5.91 5.79
N GLY A 100 -2.09 6.15 4.90
CA GLY A 100 -1.85 6.85 3.65
C GLY A 100 -1.90 8.37 3.84
N PHE A 101 -1.14 9.10 3.03
CA PHE A 101 -1.18 10.56 2.96
C PHE A 101 -1.30 10.96 1.50
N SER A 102 -2.21 11.90 1.20
CA SER A 102 -2.24 12.52 -0.13
C SER A 102 -1.01 13.41 -0.24
N LYS A 103 -0.46 13.52 -1.45
CA LYS A 103 0.78 14.24 -1.72
C LYS A 103 0.57 15.73 -1.48
N PRO A 104 1.19 16.33 -0.45
CA PRO A 104 1.07 17.76 -0.21
C PRO A 104 1.99 18.53 -1.17
N PRO A 105 1.89 19.88 -1.19
CA PRO A 105 2.79 20.72 -1.98
C PRO A 105 4.27 20.45 -1.67
N LEU A 106 5.12 20.48 -2.70
CA LEU A 106 6.55 20.15 -2.57
C LEU A 106 7.28 21.05 -1.55
N TRP A 107 6.93 22.33 -1.46
CA TRP A 107 7.55 23.25 -0.50
C TRP A 107 7.36 22.78 0.94
N LEU A 108 6.19 22.21 1.27
CA LEU A 108 5.91 21.68 2.60
C LEU A 108 6.83 20.50 2.88
N LEU A 109 6.97 19.58 1.93
CA LEU A 109 7.86 18.41 2.06
C LEU A 109 9.32 18.82 2.29
N PHE A 110 9.82 19.83 1.56
CA PHE A 110 11.16 20.37 1.79
C PHE A 110 11.32 20.99 3.18
N THR A 111 10.34 21.76 3.65
CA THR A 111 10.40 22.32 5.01
C THR A 111 10.45 21.22 6.07
N LEU A 112 9.63 20.18 5.93
CA LEU A 112 9.62 19.03 6.84
C LEU A 112 10.93 18.24 6.82
N ALA A 113 11.64 18.19 5.69
CA ALA A 113 12.95 17.57 5.60
C ALA A 113 14.03 18.35 6.37
N ILE A 114 13.96 19.69 6.37
CA ILE A 114 15.01 20.57 6.92
C ILE A 114 14.85 20.79 8.42
N ILE A 115 13.61 20.95 8.92
CA ILE A 115 13.35 21.29 10.34
C ILE A 115 14.01 20.30 11.33
N PRO A 116 14.01 18.97 11.12
CA PRO A 116 14.67 18.03 12.03
C PRO A 116 16.17 18.30 12.20
N PHE A 117 16.86 18.68 11.11
CA PHE A 117 18.28 19.04 11.16
C PHE A 117 18.50 20.33 11.96
N ALA A 118 17.68 21.36 11.70
CA ALA A 118 17.74 22.61 12.43
C ALA A 118 17.50 22.40 13.94
N LEU A 119 16.53 21.54 14.29
CA LEU A 119 16.19 21.20 15.67
C LEU A 119 17.35 20.48 16.38
N ILE A 120 18.02 19.54 15.73
CA ILE A 120 19.19 18.84 16.31
C ILE A 120 20.40 19.77 16.47
N ALA A 121 20.62 20.67 15.51
CA ALA A 121 21.71 21.63 15.55
C ALA A 121 21.51 22.74 16.61
N HIS A 122 20.27 22.97 17.04
CA HIS A 122 19.93 24.05 17.95
C HIS A 122 20.60 23.88 19.34
N PRO A 123 21.32 24.89 19.87
CA PRO A 123 22.07 24.77 21.13
C PRO A 123 21.23 24.40 22.36
N ARG A 124 19.98 24.86 22.44
CA ARG A 124 19.08 24.51 23.56
C ARG A 124 18.63 23.04 23.54
N MET A 125 18.78 22.36 22.41
CA MET A 125 18.42 20.95 22.22
C MET A 125 19.61 20.02 22.45
N ARG A 126 20.65 20.41 23.20
CA ARG A 126 21.80 19.53 23.46
C ARG A 126 21.47 18.31 24.33
N SER A 127 20.50 18.42 25.24
CA SER A 127 20.08 17.30 26.09
C SER A 127 19.21 16.31 25.31
N SER A 128 19.47 15.01 25.44
CA SER A 128 18.69 13.95 24.78
C SER A 128 17.20 14.02 25.11
N LYS A 129 16.82 14.43 26.33
CA LYS A 129 15.41 14.56 26.73
C LYS A 129 14.68 15.60 25.87
N TYR A 130 15.28 16.79 25.70
CA TYR A 130 14.68 17.84 24.88
C TYR A 130 14.66 17.47 23.40
N ARG A 131 15.68 16.79 22.89
CA ARG A 131 15.68 16.26 21.50
C ARG A 131 14.51 15.32 21.24
N ILE A 132 14.29 14.34 22.11
CA ILE A 132 13.19 13.39 21.98
C ILE A 132 11.86 14.11 21.98
N ILE A 133 11.63 15.01 22.95
CA ILE A 133 10.38 15.78 23.05
C ILE A 133 10.17 16.62 21.79
N GLY A 134 11.17 17.39 21.36
CA GLY A 134 11.06 18.25 20.19
C GLY A 134 10.81 17.48 18.89
N LEU A 135 11.52 16.37 18.67
CA LEU A 135 11.31 15.52 17.50
C LEU A 135 9.95 14.81 17.55
N ALA A 136 9.50 14.34 18.72
CA ALA A 136 8.19 13.71 18.86
C ALA A 136 7.05 14.71 18.59
N VAL A 137 7.14 15.92 19.14
CA VAL A 137 6.18 17.01 18.87
C VAL A 137 6.19 17.36 17.39
N LEU A 138 7.38 17.51 16.79
CA LEU A 138 7.50 17.78 15.36
C LEU A 138 6.89 16.67 14.51
N LEU A 139 7.06 15.40 14.88
CA LEU A 139 6.46 14.26 14.17
C LEU A 139 4.92 14.33 14.18
N ILE A 140 4.33 14.57 15.35
CA ILE A 140 2.88 14.71 15.50
C ILE A 140 2.38 15.90 14.67
N LEU A 141 3.02 17.07 14.80
CA LEU A 141 2.66 18.27 14.03
C LEU A 141 2.81 18.04 12.53
N SER A 142 3.87 17.35 12.08
CA SER A 142 4.08 17.04 10.67
C SER A 142 2.95 16.16 10.13
N MET A 143 2.52 15.13 10.87
CA MET A 143 1.39 14.29 10.48
C MET A 143 0.10 15.10 10.37
N MET A 144 -0.20 15.96 11.35
CA MET A 144 -1.38 16.84 11.32
C MET A 144 -1.35 17.83 10.16
N ILE A 145 -0.19 18.46 9.91
CA ILE A 145 -0.01 19.43 8.83
C ILE A 145 -0.12 18.74 7.46
N ILE A 146 0.48 17.57 7.26
CA ILE A 146 0.34 16.83 6.00
C ILE A 146 -1.12 16.42 5.78
N GLN A 147 -1.79 15.91 6.82
CA GLN A 147 -3.19 15.50 6.73
C GLN A 147 -4.13 16.67 6.40
N SER A 148 -3.88 17.85 6.96
CA SER A 148 -4.69 19.04 6.67
C SER A 148 -4.32 19.73 5.35
N ALA A 149 -3.05 19.71 4.96
CA ALA A 149 -2.56 20.27 3.70
C ALA A 149 -2.84 19.36 2.50
N SER A 150 -3.30 18.14 2.74
CA SER A 150 -3.81 17.20 1.73
C SER A 150 -5.07 17.78 1.10
N ARG A 151 -4.90 18.69 0.14
CA ARG A 151 -6.00 19.19 -0.68
C ARG A 151 -6.51 18.04 -1.53
N GLN A 152 -7.83 17.90 -1.56
CA GLN A 152 -8.49 17.00 -2.47
C GLN A 152 -8.09 17.39 -3.90
N GLN A 153 -7.42 16.47 -4.61
CA GLN A 153 -7.14 16.63 -6.04
C GLN A 153 -8.44 16.55 -6.83
N SER A 154 -8.38 16.89 -8.13
CA SER A 154 -9.52 16.83 -9.05
C SER A 154 -10.36 15.57 -8.86
N ALA A 155 -11.68 15.72 -8.88
CA ALA A 155 -12.61 14.62 -8.62
C ALA A 155 -12.43 13.44 -9.59
N CYS A 156 -11.97 13.69 -10.82
CA CYS A 156 -11.54 12.69 -11.79
C CYS A 156 -10.07 12.88 -12.16
N THR A 157 -9.29 11.81 -12.12
CA THR A 157 -7.91 11.77 -12.62
C THR A 157 -7.65 10.50 -13.39
N HIS A 158 -6.81 10.58 -14.42
CA HIS A 158 -6.38 9.43 -15.20
C HIS A 158 -4.99 8.98 -14.78
N ILE A 159 -4.81 7.66 -14.67
CA ILE A 159 -3.55 7.01 -14.31
C ILE A 159 -3.04 6.25 -15.54
N PRO A 160 -1.90 6.64 -16.15
CA PRO A 160 -1.42 6.01 -17.37
C PRO A 160 -1.07 4.54 -17.15
N CYS A 161 -1.59 3.64 -17.99
CA CYS A 161 -1.39 2.20 -17.91
C CYS A 161 -1.27 1.58 -19.32
N TYR A 162 -0.06 1.18 -19.71
CA TYR A 162 0.28 0.44 -20.94
C TYR A 162 -0.66 0.68 -22.15
N GLY A 163 -0.43 1.78 -22.87
CA GLY A 163 -1.19 2.11 -24.09
C GLY A 163 -2.62 2.60 -23.84
N GLY A 164 -2.97 2.87 -22.59
CA GLY A 164 -4.23 3.50 -22.18
C GLY A 164 -4.10 4.10 -20.78
N GLU A 165 -5.22 4.23 -20.09
CA GLU A 165 -5.30 4.82 -18.76
C GLU A 165 -6.39 4.16 -17.91
N LEU A 166 -6.20 4.21 -16.60
CA LEU A 166 -7.23 3.90 -15.61
C LEU A 166 -7.88 5.19 -15.17
N THR A 167 -9.16 5.13 -14.84
CA THR A 167 -9.89 6.29 -14.34
C THR A 167 -10.07 6.18 -12.83
N LEU A 168 -9.52 7.15 -12.09
CA LEU A 168 -9.63 7.28 -10.65
C LEU A 168 -10.58 8.44 -10.33
N LEU A 169 -11.70 8.12 -9.69
CA LEU A 169 -12.64 9.10 -9.16
C LEU A 169 -12.48 9.18 -7.64
N TYR A 170 -12.36 10.39 -7.08
CA TYR A 170 -12.23 10.62 -5.65
C TYR A 170 -13.06 11.82 -5.17
N GLN A 171 -14.18 11.53 -4.51
CA GLN A 171 -15.09 12.56 -4.00
C GLN A 171 -15.71 12.13 -2.67
N ASN A 172 -15.88 13.08 -1.75
CA ASN A 172 -16.49 12.85 -0.43
C ASN A 172 -15.86 11.66 0.35
N GLY A 173 -14.55 11.48 0.19
CA GLY A 173 -13.79 10.40 0.82
C GLY A 173 -14.03 9.01 0.21
N LYS A 174 -14.77 8.91 -0.91
CA LYS A 174 -15.02 7.69 -1.66
C LYS A 174 -14.07 7.56 -2.82
N THR A 175 -13.46 6.39 -2.97
CA THR A 175 -12.51 6.08 -4.05
C THR A 175 -13.10 5.06 -5.02
N VAL A 176 -13.19 5.44 -6.29
CA VAL A 176 -13.64 4.58 -7.39
C VAL A 176 -12.49 4.43 -8.36
N LEU A 177 -12.07 3.19 -8.63
CA LEU A 177 -11.05 2.88 -9.62
C LEU A 177 -11.66 2.05 -10.74
N ILE A 178 -11.53 2.54 -11.97
CA ILE A 178 -12.08 1.91 -13.17
C ILE A 178 -10.92 1.47 -14.06
N ASP A 179 -10.81 0.16 -14.29
CA ASP A 179 -9.92 -0.43 -15.28
C ASP A 179 -10.73 -0.87 -16.51
N PRO A 180 -10.62 -0.17 -17.64
CA PRO A 180 -11.26 -0.59 -18.90
C PRO A 180 -10.56 -1.80 -19.54
N GLY A 181 -9.58 -2.41 -18.86
CA GLY A 181 -8.87 -3.62 -19.25
C GLY A 181 -7.47 -3.35 -19.80
N TYR A 182 -6.77 -2.36 -19.23
CA TYR A 182 -5.37 -2.04 -19.52
C TYR A 182 -4.41 -2.69 -18.51
N ILE A 183 -4.82 -2.85 -17.24
CA ILE A 183 -3.96 -3.47 -16.20
C ILE A 183 -3.44 -4.84 -16.66
N GLY A 184 -4.36 -5.69 -17.13
CA GLY A 184 -4.02 -7.06 -17.57
C GLY A 184 -3.20 -7.15 -18.85
N ARG A 185 -2.94 -6.05 -19.56
CA ARG A 185 -2.14 -6.06 -20.81
C ARG A 185 -0.64 -6.03 -20.55
N ARG A 186 -0.20 -5.63 -19.35
CA ARG A 186 1.22 -5.54 -19.02
C ARG A 186 1.76 -6.92 -18.64
N ILE A 187 2.94 -7.28 -19.15
CA ILE A 187 3.62 -8.54 -18.81
C ILE A 187 3.88 -8.63 -17.30
N SER A 188 4.26 -7.52 -16.67
CA SER A 188 4.52 -7.40 -15.23
C SER A 188 3.43 -6.60 -14.51
N ALA A 189 2.15 -6.93 -14.77
CA ALA A 189 1.02 -6.24 -14.16
C ALA A 189 1.07 -6.22 -12.61
N PRO A 190 1.40 -7.33 -11.90
CA PRO A 190 1.54 -7.31 -10.44
C PRO A 190 2.61 -6.32 -9.94
N SER A 191 3.78 -6.29 -10.59
CA SER A 191 4.85 -5.36 -10.23
C SER A 191 4.47 -3.91 -10.49
N TRP A 192 3.78 -3.64 -11.60
CA TRP A 192 3.25 -2.30 -11.87
C TRP A 192 2.26 -1.85 -10.80
N VAL A 193 1.37 -2.75 -10.40
CA VAL A 193 0.42 -2.46 -9.33
C VAL A 193 1.14 -2.10 -8.05
N ALA A 194 2.08 -2.94 -7.61
CA ALA A 194 2.80 -2.75 -6.35
C ALA A 194 3.66 -1.46 -6.32
N TYR A 195 4.35 -1.15 -7.42
CA TYR A 195 5.35 -0.07 -7.44
C TYR A 195 4.90 1.21 -8.14
N THR A 196 3.74 1.22 -8.81
CA THR A 196 3.24 2.39 -9.54
C THR A 196 1.80 2.70 -9.16
N LEU A 197 0.86 1.76 -9.36
CA LEU A 197 -0.56 2.04 -9.11
C LEU A 197 -0.82 2.30 -7.62
N THR A 198 -0.41 1.40 -6.73
CA THR A 198 -0.66 1.52 -5.28
C THR A 198 -0.10 2.84 -4.72
N PRO A 199 1.18 3.21 -4.98
CA PRO A 199 1.69 4.48 -4.50
C PRO A 199 0.99 5.69 -5.15
N GLU A 200 0.62 5.61 -6.43
CA GLU A 200 -0.12 6.69 -7.09
C GLU A 200 -1.53 6.90 -6.51
N LEU A 201 -2.25 5.81 -6.21
CA LEU A 201 -3.55 5.86 -5.54
C LEU A 201 -3.43 6.53 -4.17
N ILE A 202 -2.44 6.15 -3.36
CA ILE A 202 -2.20 6.74 -2.04
C ILE A 202 -1.81 8.22 -2.18
N ALA A 203 -0.90 8.55 -3.10
CA ALA A 203 -0.47 9.92 -3.33
C ALA A 203 -1.61 10.84 -3.81
N LYS A 204 -2.60 10.32 -4.55
CA LYS A 204 -3.75 11.09 -5.02
C LYS A 204 -4.86 11.20 -3.96
N THR A 205 -5.19 10.09 -3.29
CA THR A 205 -6.38 9.99 -2.41
C THR A 205 -6.05 10.10 -0.91
N GLY A 206 -4.82 9.77 -0.52
CA GLY A 206 -4.43 9.56 0.88
C GLY A 206 -5.08 8.33 1.53
N ARG A 207 -5.69 7.44 0.76
CA ARG A 207 -6.43 6.28 1.27
C ARG A 207 -5.72 4.98 0.98
N LEU A 208 -5.93 4.00 1.86
CA LEU A 208 -5.53 2.59 1.71
C LEU A 208 -6.75 1.69 1.47
N THR A 209 -7.83 2.29 0.99
CA THR A 209 -9.10 1.62 0.72
C THR A 209 -9.63 2.09 -0.63
N ILE A 210 -10.06 1.16 -1.47
CA ILE A 210 -10.86 1.44 -2.66
C ILE A 210 -12.30 1.06 -2.33
N ASP A 211 -13.22 2.02 -2.38
CA ASP A 211 -14.63 1.74 -2.14
C ASP A 211 -15.24 0.92 -3.26
N HIS A 212 -14.89 1.23 -4.52
CA HIS A 212 -15.39 0.54 -5.70
C HIS A 212 -14.27 0.32 -6.72
N LEU A 213 -13.92 -0.94 -6.97
CA LEU A 213 -13.00 -1.34 -8.02
C LEU A 213 -13.79 -1.98 -9.16
N ILE A 214 -13.78 -1.37 -10.34
CA ILE A 214 -14.53 -1.83 -11.51
C ILE A 214 -13.54 -2.26 -12.58
N THR A 215 -13.64 -3.51 -13.05
CA THR A 215 -12.73 -4.04 -14.07
C THR A 215 -13.53 -4.60 -15.23
N LEU A 216 -13.29 -4.11 -16.45
CA LEU A 216 -14.15 -4.40 -17.61
C LEU A 216 -13.68 -5.60 -18.45
N LYS A 217 -12.46 -6.08 -18.24
CA LYS A 217 -11.89 -7.21 -18.99
C LYS A 217 -11.28 -8.24 -18.04
N PRO A 218 -11.97 -9.36 -17.77
CA PRO A 218 -11.40 -10.44 -16.97
C PRO A 218 -10.25 -11.11 -17.72
N GLY A 219 -9.24 -11.55 -16.98
CA GLY A 219 -8.06 -12.22 -17.53
C GLY A 219 -7.10 -12.63 -16.42
N ILE A 220 -6.17 -13.54 -16.73
CA ILE A 220 -5.22 -14.08 -15.74
C ILE A 220 -4.41 -12.93 -15.11
N MET A 221 -3.78 -12.11 -15.96
CA MET A 221 -2.96 -10.99 -15.52
C MET A 221 -3.79 -9.91 -14.79
N THR A 222 -5.04 -9.69 -15.23
CA THR A 222 -5.98 -8.79 -14.52
C THR A 222 -6.22 -9.31 -13.10
N PHE A 223 -6.53 -10.60 -12.92
CA PHE A 223 -6.78 -11.16 -11.60
C PHE A 223 -5.54 -11.18 -10.70
N GLU A 224 -4.37 -11.49 -11.25
CA GLU A 224 -3.12 -11.44 -10.49
C GLU A 224 -2.77 -10.01 -10.06
N ALA A 225 -2.99 -9.03 -10.93
CA ALA A 225 -2.77 -7.63 -10.62
C ALA A 225 -3.73 -7.11 -9.55
N ILE A 226 -5.03 -7.42 -9.65
CA ILE A 226 -6.02 -7.05 -8.63
C ILE A 226 -5.74 -7.77 -7.32
N ARG A 227 -5.30 -9.03 -7.35
CA ARG A 227 -4.88 -9.74 -6.13
C ARG A 227 -3.74 -8.98 -5.44
N THR A 228 -2.70 -8.59 -6.19
CA THR A 228 -1.59 -7.80 -5.63
C THR A 228 -2.04 -6.42 -5.15
N LEU A 229 -3.03 -5.81 -5.79
CA LEU A 229 -3.66 -4.59 -5.28
C LEU A 229 -4.35 -4.86 -3.94
N GLY A 230 -5.19 -5.89 -3.87
CA GLY A 230 -5.89 -6.34 -2.67
C GLY A 230 -4.96 -6.70 -1.52
N GLU A 231 -3.77 -7.25 -1.79
CA GLU A 231 -2.77 -7.54 -0.75
C GLU A 231 -2.23 -6.27 -0.05
N THR A 232 -2.38 -5.09 -0.66
CA THR A 232 -1.85 -3.82 -0.15
C THR A 232 -2.91 -2.77 0.20
N ILE A 233 -4.01 -2.73 -0.55
CA ILE A 233 -5.14 -1.80 -0.43
C ILE A 233 -6.41 -2.62 -0.25
N SER A 234 -7.22 -2.28 0.76
CA SER A 234 -8.50 -2.96 0.99
C SER A 234 -9.53 -2.56 -0.06
N ILE A 235 -10.19 -3.54 -0.68
CA ILE A 235 -11.25 -3.31 -1.67
C ILE A 235 -12.60 -3.62 -1.02
N ARG A 236 -13.53 -2.65 -0.98
CA ARG A 236 -14.86 -2.86 -0.37
C ARG A 236 -15.86 -3.50 -1.32
N ASN A 237 -15.89 -3.02 -2.56
CA ASN A 237 -16.75 -3.55 -3.61
C ASN A 237 -15.91 -3.82 -4.85
N PHE A 238 -16.01 -5.03 -5.40
CA PHE A 238 -15.33 -5.41 -6.63
C PHE A 238 -16.35 -5.79 -7.69
N TYR A 239 -16.31 -5.08 -8.82
CA TYR A 239 -17.20 -5.27 -9.96
C TYR A 239 -16.44 -5.90 -11.11
N ALA A 240 -16.95 -7.00 -11.62
CA ALA A 240 -16.41 -7.68 -12.79
C ALA A 240 -17.56 -8.16 -13.71
N PRO A 241 -17.36 -8.18 -15.04
CA PRO A 241 -18.27 -8.81 -15.98
C PRO A 241 -18.59 -10.24 -15.56
N TYR A 242 -19.84 -10.63 -15.73
CA TYR A 242 -20.20 -12.04 -15.61
C TYR A 242 -19.43 -12.87 -16.64
N MET A 243 -18.75 -13.91 -16.17
CA MET A 243 -18.01 -14.84 -17.02
C MET A 243 -18.90 -16.05 -17.30
N TYR A 244 -19.37 -16.18 -18.54
CA TYR A 244 -20.05 -17.36 -19.05
C TYR A 244 -19.02 -18.43 -19.43
N GLY A 245 -19.35 -19.69 -19.14
CA GLY A 245 -18.48 -20.85 -19.39
C GLY A 245 -17.73 -21.34 -18.15
N GLU A 246 -16.87 -22.33 -18.32
CA GLU A 246 -16.04 -22.86 -17.23
C GLU A 246 -14.70 -22.13 -17.14
N LEU A 247 -14.31 -21.74 -15.93
CA LEU A 247 -12.95 -21.26 -15.67
C LEU A 247 -12.01 -22.49 -15.68
N THR A 248 -11.18 -22.61 -16.71
CA THR A 248 -10.24 -23.74 -16.85
C THR A 248 -8.79 -23.34 -16.49
N GLY A 249 -8.01 -24.34 -16.08
CA GLY A 249 -6.56 -24.24 -15.97
C GLY A 249 -6.04 -23.02 -15.17
N PRO A 250 -5.07 -22.26 -15.72
CA PRO A 250 -4.46 -21.12 -15.04
C PRO A 250 -5.44 -19.99 -14.66
N LEU A 251 -6.52 -19.81 -15.44
CA LEU A 251 -7.51 -18.77 -15.17
C LEU A 251 -8.30 -19.05 -13.89
N ARG A 252 -8.68 -20.31 -13.66
CA ARG A 252 -9.33 -20.75 -12.42
C ARG A 252 -8.43 -20.54 -11.21
N VAL A 253 -7.14 -20.82 -11.35
CA VAL A 253 -6.15 -20.64 -10.28
C VAL A 253 -5.99 -19.15 -9.93
N ALA A 254 -5.84 -18.29 -10.94
CA ALA A 254 -5.72 -16.84 -10.73
C ALA A 254 -6.98 -16.25 -10.08
N TRP A 255 -8.17 -16.64 -10.57
CA TRP A 255 -9.43 -16.25 -9.96
C TRP A 255 -9.56 -16.74 -8.52
N GLY A 256 -9.23 -18.01 -8.24
CA GLY A 256 -9.31 -18.58 -6.89
C GLY A 256 -8.40 -17.86 -5.89
N LYS A 257 -7.18 -17.49 -6.31
CA LYS A 257 -6.25 -16.70 -5.49
C LYS A 257 -6.80 -15.29 -5.21
N LEU A 258 -7.31 -14.61 -6.23
CA LEU A 258 -7.95 -13.31 -6.06
C LEU A 258 -9.15 -13.42 -5.10
N TYR A 259 -10.03 -14.39 -5.33
CA TYR A 259 -11.21 -14.62 -4.52
C TYR A 259 -10.87 -14.87 -3.05
N GLY A 260 -9.80 -15.60 -2.76
CA GLY A 260 -9.29 -15.78 -1.39
C GLY A 260 -8.93 -14.47 -0.70
N VAL A 261 -8.25 -13.54 -1.40
CA VAL A 261 -7.91 -12.21 -0.87
C VAL A 261 -9.18 -11.38 -0.66
N LEU A 262 -10.09 -11.37 -1.64
CA LEU A 262 -11.37 -10.64 -1.54
C LEU A 262 -12.22 -11.15 -0.37
N GLN A 263 -12.26 -12.47 -0.13
CA GLN A 263 -12.96 -13.03 1.02
C GLN A 263 -12.32 -12.64 2.36
N GLN A 264 -10.99 -12.66 2.46
CA GLN A 264 -10.28 -12.23 3.67
C GLN A 264 -10.54 -10.77 4.04
N GLN A 265 -10.85 -9.93 3.03
CA GLN A 265 -11.19 -8.52 3.20
C GLN A 265 -12.68 -8.24 3.33
N GLU A 266 -13.52 -9.28 3.32
CA GLU A 266 -14.98 -9.15 3.30
C GLU A 266 -15.48 -8.29 2.10
N THR A 267 -14.75 -8.33 0.99
CA THR A 267 -15.10 -7.59 -0.23
C THR A 267 -16.42 -8.10 -0.82
N LYS A 268 -17.34 -7.19 -1.12
CA LYS A 268 -18.58 -7.51 -1.86
C LYS A 268 -18.27 -7.68 -3.33
N LEU A 269 -18.48 -8.89 -3.85
CA LEU A 269 -18.33 -9.18 -5.27
C LEU A 269 -19.64 -8.91 -6.02
N HIS A 270 -19.58 -8.03 -7.01
CA HIS A 270 -20.67 -7.67 -7.91
C HIS A 270 -20.37 -8.16 -9.32
N ARG A 271 -21.37 -8.77 -9.96
CA ARG A 271 -21.27 -9.30 -11.33
C ARG A 271 -22.10 -8.44 -12.27
N ILE A 272 -21.48 -7.96 -13.35
CA ILE A 272 -22.13 -7.11 -14.35
C ILE A 272 -22.70 -8.02 -15.44
N TYR A 273 -24.03 -8.08 -15.55
CA TYR A 273 -24.74 -8.90 -16.54
C TYR A 273 -25.35 -8.05 -17.66
N GLU A 274 -26.10 -7.01 -17.27
CA GLU A 274 -26.94 -6.16 -18.11
C GLU A 274 -26.82 -4.70 -17.66
N GLU A 275 -27.63 -3.81 -18.25
CA GLU A 275 -27.66 -2.41 -17.85
C GLU A 275 -28.01 -2.27 -16.37
N GLN A 276 -27.05 -1.75 -15.60
CA GLN A 276 -27.22 -1.54 -14.16
C GLN A 276 -26.78 -0.11 -13.86
N PRO A 277 -27.71 0.78 -13.44
CA PRO A 277 -27.33 2.04 -12.83
C PRO A 277 -26.63 1.72 -11.52
N LEU A 278 -25.47 2.34 -11.32
CA LEU A 278 -24.66 2.20 -10.13
C LEU A 278 -24.47 3.60 -9.54
N GLU A 279 -25.30 3.92 -8.55
CA GLU A 279 -25.07 5.09 -7.70
C GLU A 279 -23.99 4.74 -6.69
N LEU A 280 -22.81 5.34 -6.86
CA LEU A 280 -21.64 5.06 -6.04
C LEU A 280 -21.54 5.99 -4.83
N VAL A 281 -21.97 7.24 -5.02
CA VAL A 281 -22.02 8.28 -4.01
C VAL A 281 -23.33 9.02 -4.23
N GLU A 282 -24.19 9.05 -3.20
CA GLU A 282 -25.54 9.65 -3.27
C GLU A 282 -25.50 11.02 -3.98
N GLY A 283 -26.11 11.08 -5.17
CA GLY A 283 -26.23 12.29 -5.99
C GLY A 283 -24.93 12.87 -6.56
N THR A 284 -23.76 12.30 -6.27
CA THR A 284 -22.47 12.90 -6.66
C THR A 284 -21.78 12.14 -7.77
N ILE A 285 -21.72 10.80 -7.69
CA ILE A 285 -21.10 9.95 -8.71
C ILE A 285 -22.13 8.91 -9.15
N THR A 286 -22.66 9.10 -10.37
CA THR A 286 -23.55 8.14 -11.00
C THR A 286 -22.82 7.47 -12.15
N LEU A 287 -22.76 6.14 -12.12
CA LEU A 287 -22.24 5.35 -13.24
C LEU A 287 -23.39 4.58 -13.88
N SER A 288 -23.52 4.63 -15.19
CA SER A 288 -24.35 3.69 -15.93
C SER A 288 -23.45 2.74 -16.72
N MET A 289 -23.66 1.45 -16.52
CA MET A 289 -22.96 0.40 -17.25
C MET A 289 -23.90 -0.14 -18.32
N SER A 290 -23.49 -0.14 -19.59
CA SER A 290 -24.24 -0.78 -20.68
C SER A 290 -23.44 -1.90 -21.31
N SER A 291 -24.12 -2.98 -21.69
CA SER A 291 -23.51 -4.14 -22.34
C SER A 291 -23.80 -4.12 -23.84
N HIS A 292 -22.76 -4.09 -24.67
CA HIS A 292 -22.87 -4.08 -26.13
C HIS A 292 -22.18 -5.31 -26.72
N GLY A 293 -22.90 -6.43 -26.71
CA GLY A 293 -22.43 -7.71 -27.24
C GLY A 293 -21.55 -8.47 -26.25
N LYS A 294 -20.91 -9.52 -26.75
CA LYS A 294 -20.07 -10.43 -25.96
C LYS A 294 -18.65 -10.46 -26.51
N LYS A 295 -17.67 -10.58 -25.61
CA LYS A 295 -16.27 -10.82 -25.92
C LYS A 295 -15.85 -12.16 -25.35
N THR A 296 -14.89 -12.79 -26.02
CA THR A 296 -14.34 -14.08 -25.58
C THR A 296 -12.88 -13.88 -25.19
N TYR A 297 -12.50 -14.47 -24.06
CA TYR A 297 -11.11 -14.59 -23.64
C TYR A 297 -10.86 -16.06 -23.27
N ARG A 298 -10.10 -16.76 -24.11
CA ARG A 298 -9.93 -18.22 -24.01
C ARG A 298 -11.28 -18.93 -23.99
N GLU A 299 -11.58 -19.73 -22.97
CA GLU A 299 -12.80 -20.52 -22.83
C GLU A 299 -13.98 -19.76 -22.23
N ILE A 300 -13.76 -18.53 -21.73
CA ILE A 300 -14.83 -17.71 -21.14
C ILE A 300 -15.36 -16.66 -22.12
N THR A 301 -16.65 -16.42 -22.04
CA THR A 301 -17.32 -15.31 -22.73
C THR A 301 -17.86 -14.32 -21.69
N TYR A 302 -17.80 -13.02 -21.96
CA TYR A 302 -18.26 -11.99 -21.02
C TYR A 302 -18.90 -10.81 -21.76
N PRO A 303 -19.81 -10.05 -21.13
CA PRO A 303 -20.42 -8.88 -21.74
C PRO A 303 -19.38 -7.80 -22.03
N HIS A 304 -19.47 -7.15 -23.19
CA HIS A 304 -18.63 -5.98 -23.47
C HIS A 304 -19.27 -4.75 -22.84
N VAL A 305 -18.74 -4.35 -21.70
CA VAL A 305 -19.31 -3.27 -20.89
C VAL A 305 -18.70 -1.93 -21.27
N HIS A 306 -19.55 -0.92 -21.41
CA HIS A 306 -19.21 0.49 -21.47
C HIS A 306 -19.70 1.17 -20.19
N ILE A 307 -18.91 2.11 -19.66
CA ILE A 307 -19.31 2.91 -18.51
C ILE A 307 -19.49 4.34 -18.97
N ARG A 308 -20.59 4.97 -18.57
CA ARG A 308 -20.76 6.42 -18.61
C ARG A 308 -20.83 6.91 -17.17
N GLY A 309 -20.10 7.97 -16.85
CA GLY A 309 -20.07 8.54 -15.52
C GLY A 309 -20.49 9.99 -15.54
N PHE A 310 -21.15 10.41 -14.47
CA PHE A 310 -21.42 11.81 -14.19
C PHE A 310 -20.87 12.15 -12.80
N ILE A 311 -20.23 13.31 -12.70
CA ILE A 311 -19.85 13.92 -11.42
C ILE A 311 -20.60 15.24 -11.33
N ASP A 312 -21.44 15.39 -10.30
CA ASP A 312 -22.26 16.60 -10.11
C ASP A 312 -23.04 16.97 -11.40
N ASP A 313 -23.67 15.96 -12.02
CA ASP A 313 -24.39 16.00 -13.31
C ASP A 313 -23.55 16.33 -14.56
N GLU A 314 -22.23 16.54 -14.43
CA GLU A 314 -21.33 16.74 -15.57
C GLU A 314 -20.78 15.40 -16.09
N PRO A 315 -20.84 15.13 -17.40
CA PRO A 315 -20.33 13.89 -17.96
C PRO A 315 -18.81 13.82 -17.83
N VAL A 316 -18.32 12.68 -17.36
CA VAL A 316 -16.89 12.39 -17.23
C VAL A 316 -16.46 11.45 -18.37
N ASN A 317 -15.34 11.76 -19.01
CA ASN A 317 -14.73 10.85 -19.98
C ASN A 317 -14.19 9.62 -19.24
N LEU A 318 -14.78 8.45 -19.49
CA LEU A 318 -14.41 7.16 -18.89
C LEU A 318 -13.77 6.21 -19.91
#